data_AF-A0A6L7RUZ0-F1
#
_entry.id   AF-A0A6L7RUZ0-F1
#
_cell.length_a   1.000
_cell.length_b   1.000
_cell.length_c   1.000
_cell.angle_alpha   90.00
_cell.angle_beta   90.00
_cell.angle_gamma   90.00
#
_symmetry.space_group_name_H-M   'P 1'
#
loop_
_entity.id
_entity.type
_entity.pdbx_description
1 polymer ?
#
loop_
_entity_poly.entity_id
_entity_poly.type
_entity_poly.pdbx_seq_one_letter_code
_entity_poly.pdbx_strand_id
1 'polypeptide(L)'
;MATSDLLQPPRAVDAPHIQSGDDDELRDLVAALPVRLQDDLRTLAGWTEVVEIVLDLGRVPEVRLSDGSERLLPWRVEAGHIAAVVEAVGEFTDDNRAGVPGT
;
A
#
# COMPACT_ATOMS: atom_id res chain seq x y z
N MET A 1 42.34 5.55 -20.63
CA MET A 1 41.67 4.33 -21.13
C MET A 1 40.69 3.87 -20.07
N ALA A 2 39.41 3.78 -20.49
CA ALA A 2 38.24 3.12 -19.89
C ALA A 2 38.04 3.13 -18.36
N THR A 3 37.14 4.03 -17.94
CA THR A 3 36.22 3.94 -16.80
C THR A 3 35.69 2.52 -16.62
N SER A 4 36.03 1.86 -15.50
CA SER A 4 35.29 0.69 -15.02
C SER A 4 34.16 1.20 -14.15
N ASP A 5 33.01 1.36 -14.79
CA ASP A 5 31.72 1.63 -14.16
C ASP A 5 31.40 0.46 -13.21
N LEU A 6 31.52 0.73 -11.91
CA LEU A 6 31.06 -0.19 -10.88
C LEU A 6 29.54 -0.29 -11.04
N LEU A 7 29.06 -1.46 -11.44
CA LEU A 7 27.67 -1.86 -11.29
C LEU A 7 27.34 -1.84 -9.80
N GLN A 8 26.94 -0.68 -9.29
CA GLN A 8 26.33 -0.56 -7.98
C GLN A 8 25.02 -1.37 -8.07
N PRO A 9 24.78 -2.34 -7.16
CA PRO A 9 23.45 -2.92 -7.06
C PRO A 9 22.45 -1.78 -6.81
N PRO A 10 21.20 -1.89 -7.28
CA PRO A 10 20.20 -0.88 -6.98
C PRO A 10 20.21 -0.67 -5.47
N ARG A 11 20.39 0.60 -5.04
CA ARG A 11 20.19 0.96 -3.64
C ARG A 11 18.85 0.36 -3.25
N ALA A 12 18.87 -0.61 -2.33
CA ALA A 12 17.69 -0.92 -1.56
C ALA A 12 17.25 0.43 -1.01
N VAL A 13 16.11 0.92 -1.48
CA VAL A 13 15.38 1.96 -0.77
C VAL A 13 15.36 1.49 0.68
N ASP A 14 15.82 2.32 1.61
CA ASP A 14 15.74 1.97 3.03
C ASP A 14 14.34 1.41 3.27
N ALA A 15 14.27 0.15 3.71
CA ALA A 15 12.99 -0.45 4.05
C ALA A 15 12.32 0.53 5.02
N PRO A 16 11.02 0.87 4.81
CA PRO A 16 10.36 1.88 5.61
C PRO A 16 10.61 1.59 7.09
N HIS A 17 11.19 2.57 7.79
CA HIS A 17 11.53 2.45 9.19
C HIS A 17 10.23 2.55 9.99
N ILE A 18 9.58 1.40 10.20
CA ILE A 18 8.35 1.29 10.98
C ILE A 18 8.70 1.59 12.45
N GLN A 19 8.38 2.79 12.91
CA GLN A 19 8.40 3.19 14.31
C GLN A 19 7.10 2.72 14.99
N SER A 20 7.10 2.57 16.30
CA SER A 20 5.96 2.01 17.05
C SER A 20 4.63 2.82 17.01
N GLY A 21 4.52 3.85 16.16
CA GLY A 21 3.30 4.61 15.87
C GLY A 21 2.61 4.23 14.54
N ASP A 22 3.25 3.41 13.70
CA ASP A 22 2.74 3.00 12.38
C ASP A 22 1.47 2.14 12.46
N ASP A 23 1.27 1.38 13.56
CA ASP A 23 0.10 0.52 13.72
C ASP A 23 -1.23 1.30 13.79
N ASP A 24 -1.22 2.48 14.41
CA ASP A 24 -2.42 3.32 14.54
C ASP A 24 -2.71 4.07 13.23
N GLU A 25 -1.67 4.54 12.54
CA GLU A 25 -1.81 5.14 11.20
C GLU A 25 -2.32 4.11 10.17
N LEU A 26 -1.81 2.87 10.22
CA LEU A 26 -2.32 1.78 9.40
C LEU A 26 -3.78 1.45 9.73
N ARG A 27 -4.18 1.48 11.01
CA ARG A 27 -5.59 1.30 11.40
C ARG A 27 -6.47 2.40 10.84
N ASP A 28 -6.03 3.65 10.88
CA ASP A 28 -6.77 4.79 10.35
C ASP A 28 -6.91 4.69 8.82
N LEU A 29 -5.83 4.32 8.12
CA LEU A 29 -5.87 4.03 6.68
C LEU A 29 -6.87 2.92 6.35
N VAL A 30 -6.79 1.78 7.05
CA VAL A 30 -7.70 0.66 6.82
C VAL A 30 -9.14 1.05 7.16
N ALA A 31 -9.38 1.84 8.21
CA ALA A 31 -10.71 2.31 8.58
C ALA A 31 -11.34 3.22 7.52
N ALA A 32 -10.54 3.91 6.71
CA ALA A 32 -11.00 4.70 5.57
C ALA A 32 -11.34 3.86 4.33
N LEU A 33 -10.99 2.58 4.27
CA LEU A 33 -11.31 1.75 3.10
C LEU A 33 -12.77 1.25 3.12
N PRO A 34 -13.34 0.82 1.99
CA PRO A 34 -14.66 0.17 1.98
C PRO A 34 -14.70 -1.07 2.89
N VAL A 35 -15.83 -1.27 3.60
CA VAL A 35 -16.02 -2.34 4.62
C VAL A 35 -15.48 -3.70 4.18
N ARG A 36 -15.77 -4.10 2.93
CA ARG A 36 -15.28 -5.37 2.37
C ARG A 36 -13.76 -5.51 2.44
N LEU A 37 -13.02 -4.47 2.02
CA LEU A 37 -11.56 -4.46 2.08
C LEU A 37 -11.07 -4.46 3.53
N GLN A 38 -11.76 -3.78 4.45
CA GLN A 38 -11.39 -3.80 5.86
C GLN A 38 -11.48 -5.21 6.45
N ASP A 39 -12.60 -5.89 6.21
CA ASP A 39 -12.82 -7.27 6.68
C ASP A 39 -11.75 -8.20 6.10
N ASP A 40 -11.54 -8.15 4.79
CA ASP A 40 -10.56 -9.00 4.11
C ASP A 40 -9.14 -8.77 4.66
N LEU A 41 -8.70 -7.52 4.81
CA LEU A 41 -7.37 -7.19 5.34
C LEU A 41 -7.20 -7.69 6.78
N ARG A 42 -8.20 -7.52 7.65
CA ARG A 42 -8.14 -7.99 9.04
C ARG A 42 -8.07 -9.51 9.18
N THR A 43 -8.50 -10.25 8.14
CA THR A 43 -8.36 -11.72 8.12
C THR A 43 -6.97 -12.20 7.68
N LEU A 44 -6.14 -11.31 7.12
CA LEU A 44 -4.78 -11.67 6.71
C LEU A 44 -3.88 -11.88 7.93
N ALA A 45 -3.12 -12.98 7.90
CA ALA A 45 -1.97 -13.13 8.78
C ALA A 45 -0.94 -12.06 8.43
N GLY A 46 -0.56 -11.22 9.40
CA GLY A 46 0.32 -10.08 9.19
C GLY A 46 -0.40 -8.82 8.70
N TRP A 47 -1.70 -8.64 8.97
CA TRP A 47 -2.42 -7.43 8.53
C TRP A 47 -1.82 -6.13 9.06
N THR A 48 -1.15 -6.16 10.22
CA THR A 48 -0.41 -5.03 10.80
C THR A 48 0.89 -4.70 10.04
N GLU A 49 1.27 -5.57 9.10
CA GLU A 49 2.47 -5.43 8.27
C GLU A 49 2.11 -5.01 6.84
N VAL A 50 0.85 -4.64 6.56
CA VAL A 50 0.45 -4.19 5.22
C VAL A 50 1.12 -2.86 4.89
N VAL A 51 1.83 -2.83 3.77
CA VAL A 51 2.53 -1.63 3.26
C VAL A 51 1.96 -1.12 1.95
N GLU A 52 1.23 -1.94 1.20
CA GLU A 52 0.60 -1.54 -0.06
C GLU A 52 -0.64 -2.40 -0.37
N ILE A 53 -1.65 -1.78 -0.98
CA ILE A 53 -2.84 -2.43 -1.50
C ILE A 53 -3.05 -1.94 -2.95
N VAL A 54 -3.10 -2.87 -3.90
CA VAL A 54 -3.31 -2.58 -5.33
C VAL A 54 -4.70 -3.04 -5.74
N LEU A 55 -5.48 -2.13 -6.33
CA LEU A 55 -6.86 -2.35 -6.77
C LEU A 55 -7.03 -2.06 -8.26
N ASP A 56 -6.76 -3.07 -9.09
CA ASP A 56 -6.92 -2.98 -10.54
C ASP A 56 -8.28 -3.51 -11.00
N LEU A 57 -9.05 -2.69 -11.74
CA LEU A 57 -10.37 -3.07 -12.25
C LEU A 57 -10.32 -4.39 -13.04
N GLY A 58 -11.14 -5.37 -12.63
CA GLY A 58 -11.23 -6.70 -13.23
C GLY A 58 -10.18 -7.71 -12.75
N ARG A 59 -9.18 -7.28 -11.95
CA ARG A 59 -8.18 -8.14 -11.32
C ARG A 59 -8.56 -8.47 -9.88
N VAL A 60 -7.83 -9.40 -9.27
CA VAL A 60 -7.93 -9.64 -7.83
C VAL A 60 -7.12 -8.58 -7.09
N PRO A 61 -7.56 -8.09 -5.91
CA PRO A 61 -6.75 -7.21 -5.08
C PRO A 61 -5.44 -7.88 -4.67
N GLU A 62 -4.37 -7.09 -4.68
CA GLU A 62 -3.04 -7.53 -4.25
C GLU A 62 -2.64 -6.72 -3.02
N VAL A 63 -2.15 -7.40 -1.98
CA VAL A 63 -1.74 -6.79 -0.72
C VAL A 63 -0.30 -7.20 -0.44
N ARG A 64 0.56 -6.22 -0.23
CA ARG A 64 1.99 -6.44 0.03
C ARG A 64 2.29 -6.16 1.49
N LEU A 65 3.04 -7.07 2.11
CA LEU A 65 3.47 -6.97 3.51
C LEU A 65 4.93 -6.48 3.60
N SER A 66 5.33 -5.95 4.75
CA SER A 66 6.69 -5.43 5.00
C SER A 66 7.78 -6.49 4.87
N ASP A 67 7.45 -7.78 5.06
CA ASP A 67 8.35 -8.91 4.84
C ASP A 67 8.60 -9.23 3.36
N GLY A 68 7.95 -8.47 2.46
CA GLY A 68 8.02 -8.64 1.00
C GLY A 68 7.07 -9.71 0.46
N SER A 69 6.25 -10.34 1.31
CA SER A 69 5.27 -11.33 0.88
C SER A 69 4.00 -10.67 0.34
N GLU A 70 3.38 -11.32 -0.64
CA GLU A 70 2.16 -10.85 -1.30
C GLU A 70 0.97 -11.74 -0.94
N ARG A 71 -0.22 -11.14 -0.82
CA ARG A 71 -1.50 -11.82 -0.58
C ARG A 71 -2.51 -11.37 -1.62
N LEU A 72 -3.26 -12.33 -2.14
CA LEU A 72 -4.33 -12.06 -3.10
C LEU A 72 -5.68 -12.26 -2.43
N LEU A 73 -6.58 -11.30 -2.57
CA LEU A 73 -7.95 -11.44 -2.07
C LEU A 73 -8.82 -12.21 -3.07
N PRO A 74 -9.75 -13.07 -2.62
CA PRO A 74 -10.44 -14.04 -3.47
C PRO A 74 -11.64 -13.45 -4.26
N TRP A 75 -11.54 -12.21 -4.74
CA TRP A 75 -12.60 -11.54 -5.50
C TRP A 75 -12.04 -10.58 -6.55
N ARG A 76 -12.84 -10.27 -7.58
CA ARG A 76 -12.44 -9.30 -8.61
C ARG A 76 -12.85 -7.89 -8.24
N VAL A 77 -11.94 -6.95 -8.41
CA VAL A 77 -12.22 -5.52 -8.31
C VAL A 77 -13.22 -5.14 -9.38
N GLU A 78 -14.21 -4.37 -8.95
CA GLU A 78 -15.31 -3.86 -9.78
C GLU A 78 -15.29 -2.35 -9.66
N ALA A 79 -15.92 -1.65 -10.60
CA ALA A 79 -15.93 -0.19 -10.61
C ALA A 79 -16.49 0.40 -9.30
N GLY A 80 -17.48 -0.27 -8.69
CA GLY A 80 -18.05 0.14 -7.39
C GLY A 80 -17.06 0.06 -6.23
N HIS A 81 -16.10 -0.86 -6.26
CA HIS A 81 -15.05 -0.95 -5.24
C HIS A 81 -14.09 0.24 -5.34
N ILE A 82 -13.67 0.59 -6.56
CA ILE A 82 -12.79 1.74 -6.81
C ILE A 82 -13.52 3.04 -6.45
N ALA A 83 -14.78 3.19 -6.87
CA ALA A 83 -15.60 4.35 -6.52
C ALA A 83 -15.72 4.52 -5.00
N ALA A 84 -15.95 3.43 -4.26
CA ALA A 84 -16.05 3.48 -2.80
C ALA A 84 -14.71 3.89 -2.15
N VAL A 85 -13.56 3.48 -2.68
CA VAL A 85 -12.25 3.95 -2.20
C VAL A 85 -12.06 5.44 -2.50
N VAL A 86 -12.39 5.89 -3.70
CA VAL A 86 -12.29 7.31 -4.08
C VAL A 86 -13.17 8.19 -3.19
N GLU A 87 -14.42 7.78 -2.94
CA GLU A 87 -15.32 8.51 -2.04
C GLU A 87 -14.80 8.56 -0.60
N ALA A 88 -14.17 7.47 -0.12
CA ALA A 88 -13.72 7.38 1.25
C ALA A 88 -12.37 8.08 1.51
N VAL A 89 -11.50 8.14 0.50
CA VAL A 89 -10.26 8.96 0.52
C VAL A 89 -10.57 10.44 0.23
N GLY A 90 -11.72 10.73 -0.38
CA GLY A 90 -12.14 12.09 -0.74
C GLY A 90 -11.49 12.61 -2.03
N GLU A 91 -11.69 13.90 -2.32
CA GLU A 91 -11.07 14.56 -3.46
C GLU A 91 -9.53 14.49 -3.31
N PHE A 92 -8.81 14.13 -4.37
CA PHE A 92 -7.35 14.13 -4.38
C PHE A 92 -6.84 15.57 -4.19
N THR A 93 -6.74 16.00 -2.95
CA THR A 93 -6.05 17.24 -2.57
C THR A 93 -4.54 16.98 -2.59
N ASP A 94 -3.74 18.05 -2.61
CA ASP A 94 -2.26 17.98 -2.61
C ASP A 94 -1.70 17.18 -1.41
N ASP A 95 -2.54 16.91 -0.40
CA ASP A 95 -2.24 16.19 0.85
C ASP A 95 -2.27 14.66 0.72
N ASN A 96 -2.78 14.09 -0.38
CA ASN A 96 -2.71 12.63 -0.64
C ASN A 96 -1.29 12.15 -1.04
N ARG A 97 -0.31 13.05 -0.96
CA ARG A 97 1.11 12.79 -1.16
C ARG A 97 1.89 13.16 0.11
N ALA A 98 1.71 12.40 1.19
CA ALA A 98 2.66 12.38 2.31
C ALA A 98 4.03 11.75 1.93
N GLY A 99 4.44 11.85 0.65
CA GLY A 99 5.75 11.49 0.14
C GLY A 99 6.56 12.75 -0.13
N VAL A 100 7.15 13.29 0.94
CA VAL A 100 8.24 14.29 1.04
C VAL A 100 8.19 15.53 0.13
N PRO A 101 8.22 16.76 0.70
CA PRO A 101 8.62 17.94 -0.07
C PRO A 101 10.12 17.81 -0.38
N GLY A 102 10.44 17.46 -1.63
CA GLY A 102 11.78 17.62 -2.18
C GLY A 102 11.99 19.08 -2.55
N THR A 103 12.69 19.80 -1.67
CA THR A 103 13.26 21.14 -1.90
C THR A 103 14.42 21.09 -2.88
#